data_AF-A0A0M2UUF4-F1
#
_entry.id   AF-A0A0M2UUF4-F1
#
_cell.length_a   1.000
_cell.length_b   1.000
_cell.length_c   1.000
_cell.angle_alpha   90.00
_cell.angle_beta   90.00
_cell.angle_gamma   90.00
#
_symmetry.space_group_name_H-M   'P 1'
#
loop_
_entity.id
_entity.type
_entity.pdbx_description
1 polymer ?
#
loop_
_entity_poly.entity_id
_entity_poly.type
_entity_poly.pdbx_seq_one_letter_code
_entity_poly.pdbx_strand_id
1 'polypeptide(L)'
;MIKELALIIVSVVFVNNFVLAKFLGLCPFLGVSQKTSSAMGMGVAVTFVMTLSSAITWIVYNFILLPGDANIIAKVFPSIRELGLIEVLKTISYILVIATLVQLVEMMLRKMVPALYESLGIYLPLITTNCAVLGVALLNTTDSPKHMGFLQATVQGFGAGIGFTVAMLLMSGIRERLAVAIYLNPYAVFRLPLFAPDLWPLPSLVFQEWFSKIMRHVISLLVENKVGVLARITGLISGRGFNIDSLAVGETENPALSRMTIVVRGDDAILEQVRKQLGKIIDVIKVIDFTSEEFVERNLMLLKVNVPAGKRSEIIEIVEIFRGKIIDVGQKDLVVELAGAEEKLEAMIHLLRAYGIKELVRTGSIAIGRGTK
;
A
#
# COMPACT_ATOMS: atom_id res chain seq x y z
N MET A 1 -36.95 -8.06 21.83
CA MET A 1 -35.92 -9.03 21.43
C MET A 1 -35.36 -8.81 20.01
N ILE A 2 -36.04 -9.18 18.91
CA ILE A 2 -35.45 -9.06 17.54
C ILE A 2 -35.10 -7.61 17.17
N LYS A 3 -36.00 -6.66 17.46
CA LYS A 3 -35.76 -5.23 17.20
C LYS A 3 -34.57 -4.67 17.99
N GLU A 4 -34.39 -5.11 19.24
CA GLU A 4 -33.26 -4.68 20.08
C GLU A 4 -31.94 -5.26 19.58
N LEU A 5 -31.92 -6.54 19.17
CA LEU A 5 -30.73 -7.17 18.59
C LEU A 5 -30.32 -6.51 17.27
N ALA A 6 -31.29 -6.20 16.41
CA ALA A 6 -31.03 -5.50 15.16
C ALA A 6 -30.47 -4.08 15.40
N LEU A 7 -31.01 -3.36 16.39
CA LEU A 7 -30.54 -2.03 16.75
C LEU A 7 -29.11 -2.06 17.31
N ILE A 8 -28.77 -3.08 18.11
CA ILE A 8 -27.40 -3.29 18.60
C ILE A 8 -26.44 -3.51 17.43
N ILE A 9 -26.79 -4.38 16.47
CA ILE A 9 -25.93 -4.64 15.29
C ILE A 9 -25.71 -3.35 14.50
N VAL A 10 -26.78 -2.62 14.14
CA VAL A 10 -26.66 -1.39 13.34
C VAL A 10 -25.84 -0.34 14.08
N SER A 11 -26.06 -0.18 15.39
CA SER A 11 -25.31 0.76 16.22
C SER A 11 -23.82 0.42 16.23
N VAL A 12 -23.46 -0.83 16.47
CA VAL A 12 -22.06 -1.26 16.59
C VAL A 12 -21.33 -1.23 15.24
N VAL A 13 -22.03 -1.52 14.14
CA VAL A 13 -21.43 -1.50 12.79
C VAL A 13 -21.17 -0.08 12.31
N PHE A 14 -22.11 0.86 12.49
CA PHE A 14 -22.05 2.19 11.86
C PHE A 14 -21.84 3.35 12.83
N VAL A 15 -22.50 3.36 13.99
CA VAL A 15 -22.50 4.52 14.90
C VAL A 15 -21.32 4.45 15.88
N ASN A 16 -21.16 3.32 16.53
CA ASN A 16 -20.13 3.06 17.54
C ASN A 16 -19.08 2.09 16.99
N ASN A 17 -18.67 2.29 15.74
CA ASN A 17 -17.70 1.43 15.08
C ASN A 17 -16.37 1.42 15.86
N PHE A 18 -15.88 0.22 16.18
CA PHE A 18 -14.71 0.04 17.01
C PHE A 18 -13.45 0.68 16.41
N VAL A 19 -13.30 0.61 15.08
CA VAL A 19 -12.14 1.14 14.38
C VAL A 19 -12.29 2.64 14.14
N LEU A 20 -13.44 3.06 13.59
CA LEU A 20 -13.63 4.44 13.12
C LEU A 20 -14.02 5.42 14.22
N ALA A 21 -14.81 4.99 15.20
CA ALA A 21 -15.30 5.87 16.28
C ALA A 21 -14.52 5.69 17.58
N LYS A 22 -14.09 4.45 17.90
CA LYS A 22 -13.37 4.15 19.15
C LYS A 22 -11.85 3.98 18.99
N PHE A 23 -11.32 4.06 17.77
CA PHE A 23 -9.89 3.92 17.47
C PHE A 23 -9.23 2.63 18.01
N LEU A 24 -9.99 1.54 18.08
CA LEU A 24 -9.54 0.21 18.49
C LEU A 24 -9.24 -0.67 17.27
N GLY A 25 -8.24 -1.53 17.38
CA GLY A 25 -7.83 -2.45 16.31
C GLY A 25 -6.99 -1.80 15.20
N LEU A 26 -6.32 -0.68 15.50
CA LEU A 26 -5.53 0.07 14.51
C LEU A 26 -4.33 -0.71 13.95
N CYS A 27 -3.68 -1.55 14.76
CA CYS A 27 -2.51 -2.33 14.31
C CYS A 27 -2.84 -3.25 13.13
N PRO A 28 -3.83 -4.16 13.23
CA PRO A 28 -4.24 -4.98 12.08
C PRO A 28 -4.89 -4.14 10.97
N PHE A 29 -5.55 -3.04 11.34
CA PHE A 29 -6.17 -2.13 10.39
C PHE A 29 -5.16 -1.49 9.44
N LEU A 30 -4.07 -0.94 9.96
CA LEU A 30 -3.04 -0.29 9.17
C LEU A 30 -2.08 -1.30 8.51
N GLY A 31 -1.79 -2.42 9.19
CA GLY A 31 -0.81 -3.41 8.74
C GLY A 31 -1.28 -4.28 7.56
N VAL A 32 -2.58 -4.61 7.49
CA VAL A 32 -3.08 -5.64 6.56
C VAL A 32 -3.98 -5.08 5.45
N SER A 33 -4.33 -3.79 5.48
CA SER A 33 -5.23 -3.17 4.50
C SER A 33 -4.57 -2.78 3.16
N GLN A 34 -3.46 -3.41 2.77
CA GLN A 34 -2.81 -3.12 1.49
C GLN A 34 -3.49 -3.81 0.30
N LYS A 35 -4.04 -5.01 0.53
CA LYS A 35 -4.73 -5.82 -0.48
C LYS A 35 -6.10 -6.23 0.03
N THR A 36 -7.11 -6.15 -0.82
CA THR A 36 -8.51 -6.46 -0.48
C THR A 36 -8.69 -7.93 -0.12
N SER A 37 -7.99 -8.84 -0.79
CA SER A 37 -7.99 -10.28 -0.47
C SER A 37 -7.45 -10.56 0.94
N SER A 38 -6.34 -9.92 1.31
CA SER A 38 -5.73 -10.00 2.65
C SER A 38 -6.60 -9.37 3.73
N ALA A 39 -7.16 -8.19 3.45
CA ALA A 39 -8.05 -7.47 4.35
C ALA A 39 -9.34 -8.27 4.64
N MET A 40 -9.90 -8.93 3.63
CA MET A 40 -11.08 -9.79 3.77
C MET A 40 -10.78 -11.00 4.68
N GLY A 41 -9.66 -11.69 4.45
CA GLY A 41 -9.26 -12.83 5.27
C GLY A 41 -9.06 -12.46 6.75
N MET A 42 -8.41 -11.33 7.01
CA MET A 42 -8.22 -10.82 8.37
C MET A 42 -9.54 -10.41 9.04
N GLY A 43 -10.42 -9.70 8.31
CA GLY A 43 -11.71 -9.26 8.84
C GLY A 43 -12.61 -10.44 9.24
N VAL A 44 -12.69 -11.47 8.41
CA VAL A 44 -13.45 -12.70 8.72
C VAL A 44 -12.89 -13.41 9.96
N ALA A 45 -11.56 -13.55 10.04
CA ALA A 45 -10.91 -14.18 11.20
C ALA A 45 -11.19 -13.40 12.49
N VAL A 46 -11.05 -12.07 12.46
CA VAL A 46 -11.34 -11.21 13.62
C VAL A 46 -12.81 -11.26 14.00
N THR A 47 -13.74 -11.31 13.03
CA THR A 47 -15.18 -11.45 13.29
C THR A 47 -15.51 -12.73 14.05
N PHE A 48 -14.91 -13.84 13.62
CA PHE A 48 -15.06 -15.13 14.29
C PHE A 48 -14.53 -15.07 15.73
N VAL A 49 -13.32 -14.56 15.92
CA VAL A 49 -12.69 -14.41 17.24
C VAL A 49 -13.51 -13.51 18.15
N MET A 50 -13.99 -12.35 17.67
CA MET A 50 -14.78 -11.41 18.47
C MET A 50 -16.12 -11.99 18.92
N THR A 51 -16.75 -12.80 18.06
CA THR A 51 -18.03 -13.47 18.39
C THR A 51 -17.80 -14.52 19.49
N LEU A 52 -16.79 -15.37 19.32
CA LEU A 52 -16.49 -16.45 20.24
C LEU A 52 -15.95 -15.94 21.59
N SER A 53 -15.05 -14.95 21.54
CA SER A 53 -14.53 -14.32 22.76
C SER A 53 -15.65 -13.64 23.54
N SER A 54 -16.58 -12.96 22.88
CA SER A 54 -17.73 -12.32 23.53
C SER A 54 -18.64 -13.33 24.23
N ALA A 55 -18.90 -14.48 23.60
CA ALA A 55 -19.70 -15.55 24.20
C ALA A 55 -19.01 -16.16 25.44
N ILE A 56 -17.72 -16.48 25.33
CA ILE A 56 -16.98 -17.17 26.40
C ILE A 56 -16.66 -16.22 27.55
N THR A 57 -16.24 -14.98 27.27
CA THR A 57 -15.98 -13.98 28.32
C THR A 57 -17.26 -13.62 29.08
N TRP A 58 -18.44 -13.64 28.44
CA TRP A 58 -19.71 -13.51 29.14
C TRP A 58 -19.96 -14.68 30.12
N ILE A 59 -19.71 -15.92 29.71
CA ILE A 59 -19.85 -17.10 30.58
C ILE A 59 -18.87 -16.99 31.76
N VAL A 60 -17.60 -16.70 31.46
CA VAL A 60 -16.55 -16.52 32.47
C VAL A 60 -16.92 -15.40 33.43
N TYR A 61 -17.39 -14.25 32.93
CA TYR A 61 -17.80 -13.15 33.79
C TYR A 61 -18.96 -13.52 34.72
N ASN A 62 -20.04 -14.10 34.18
CA ASN A 62 -21.25 -14.40 34.96
C ASN A 62 -21.07 -15.57 35.95
N PHE A 63 -20.26 -16.57 35.62
CA PHE A 63 -20.08 -17.76 36.48
C PHE A 63 -18.82 -17.70 37.36
N ILE A 64 -17.81 -16.92 36.99
CA ILE A 64 -16.50 -16.91 37.67
C ILE A 64 -16.20 -15.58 38.37
N LEU A 65 -16.54 -14.42 37.76
CA LEU A 65 -16.05 -13.10 38.21
C LEU A 65 -17.09 -12.11 38.77
N LEU A 66 -18.40 -12.35 38.61
CA LEU A 66 -19.42 -11.37 39.00
C LEU A 66 -19.41 -11.13 40.53
N PRO A 67 -19.66 -9.91 41.04
CA PRO A 67 -19.68 -9.66 42.48
C PRO A 67 -21.03 -10.06 43.11
N GLY A 68 -21.36 -11.36 43.08
CA GLY A 68 -22.58 -11.94 43.69
C GLY A 68 -22.29 -13.22 44.50
N ASP A 69 -23.25 -13.70 45.28
CA ASP A 69 -23.06 -14.87 46.18
C ASP A 69 -23.09 -16.24 45.46
N ALA A 70 -23.32 -16.22 44.14
CA ALA A 70 -23.35 -17.40 43.29
C ALA A 70 -21.97 -17.87 42.77
N ASN A 71 -20.87 -17.19 43.11
CA ASN A 71 -19.59 -17.36 42.42
C ASN A 71 -18.63 -18.32 43.14
N ILE A 72 -17.83 -19.04 42.33
CA ILE A 72 -16.77 -19.95 42.81
C ILE A 72 -15.65 -19.13 43.49
N ILE A 73 -15.20 -18.04 42.88
CA ILE A 73 -14.08 -17.24 43.44
C ILE A 73 -14.48 -16.52 44.73
N ALA A 74 -15.70 -15.98 44.79
CA ALA A 74 -16.21 -15.34 46.00
C ALA A 74 -16.35 -16.34 47.17
N LYS A 75 -16.60 -17.63 46.89
CA LYS A 75 -16.63 -18.70 47.90
C LYS A 75 -15.23 -19.18 48.31
N VAL A 76 -14.29 -19.24 47.38
CA VAL A 76 -12.93 -19.77 47.63
C VAL A 76 -12.01 -18.71 48.26
N PHE A 77 -12.15 -17.44 47.89
CA PHE A 77 -11.30 -16.35 48.38
C PHE A 77 -12.13 -15.13 48.83
N PRO A 78 -12.71 -15.16 50.06
CA PRO A 78 -13.54 -14.08 50.58
C PRO A 78 -12.78 -12.74 50.72
N SER A 79 -11.46 -12.80 50.95
CA SER A 79 -10.60 -11.61 51.14
C SER A 79 -10.33 -10.79 49.85
N ILE A 80 -10.71 -11.28 48.67
CA ILE A 80 -10.49 -10.56 47.39
C ILE A 80 -11.51 -9.44 47.17
N ARG A 81 -12.71 -9.51 47.80
CA ARG A 81 -13.78 -8.51 47.64
C ARG A 81 -13.40 -7.13 48.22
N GLU A 82 -12.65 -7.09 49.31
CA GLU A 82 -12.29 -5.82 49.98
C GLU A 82 -11.17 -5.05 49.27
N LEU A 83 -10.39 -5.73 48.42
CA LEU A 83 -9.18 -5.18 47.82
C LEU A 83 -9.39 -4.48 46.46
N GLY A 84 -10.62 -4.46 45.93
CA GLY A 84 -10.94 -3.84 44.63
C GLY A 84 -10.29 -4.53 43.41
N LEU A 85 -9.69 -5.71 43.58
CA LEU A 85 -8.89 -6.41 42.56
C LEU A 85 -9.71 -7.09 41.44
N ILE A 86 -11.04 -7.03 41.50
CA ILE A 86 -11.94 -7.74 40.57
C ILE A 86 -11.76 -7.20 39.14
N GLU A 87 -11.50 -5.91 38.97
CA GLU A 87 -11.28 -5.31 37.64
C GLU A 87 -9.96 -5.74 37.00
N VAL A 88 -8.91 -5.86 37.81
CA VAL A 88 -7.60 -6.35 37.38
C VAL A 88 -7.70 -7.83 36.99
N LEU A 89 -8.34 -8.64 37.85
CA LEU A 89 -8.56 -10.07 37.60
C LEU A 89 -9.41 -10.32 36.35
N LYS A 90 -10.42 -9.49 36.12
CA LYS A 90 -11.25 -9.52 34.90
C LYS A 90 -10.41 -9.32 33.65
N THR A 91 -9.58 -8.28 33.63
CA THR A 91 -8.75 -7.96 32.46
C THR A 91 -7.75 -9.09 32.18
N ILE A 92 -7.08 -9.61 33.22
CA ILE A 92 -6.13 -10.73 33.09
C ILE A 92 -6.85 -12.00 32.61
N SER A 93 -8.01 -12.33 33.17
CA SER A 93 -8.82 -13.49 32.78
C SER A 93 -9.24 -13.40 31.31
N TYR A 94 -9.68 -12.22 30.86
CA TYR A 94 -10.09 -12.04 29.46
C TYR A 94 -8.93 -12.17 28.49
N ILE A 95 -7.76 -11.62 28.82
CA ILE A 95 -6.55 -11.77 28.00
C ILE A 95 -6.19 -13.27 27.88
N LEU A 96 -6.24 -14.03 28.96
CA LEU A 96 -5.95 -15.47 28.95
C LEU A 96 -6.95 -16.26 28.08
N VAL A 97 -8.24 -15.97 28.23
CA VAL A 97 -9.31 -16.59 27.41
C VAL A 97 -9.11 -16.24 25.93
N ILE A 98 -8.87 -14.98 25.61
CA ILE A 98 -8.66 -14.54 24.22
C ILE A 98 -7.40 -15.18 23.64
N ALA A 99 -6.28 -15.22 24.37
CA ALA A 99 -5.03 -15.80 23.90
C ALA A 99 -5.18 -17.28 23.56
N THR A 100 -5.84 -18.07 24.42
CA THR A 100 -6.08 -19.49 24.19
C THR A 100 -7.02 -19.74 23.00
N LEU A 101 -8.07 -18.93 22.84
CA LEU A 101 -9.00 -19.02 21.71
C LEU A 101 -8.34 -18.65 20.39
N VAL A 102 -7.59 -17.55 20.36
CA VAL A 102 -6.92 -17.12 19.13
C VAL A 102 -5.84 -18.12 18.72
N GLN A 103 -5.13 -18.73 19.66
CA GLN A 103 -4.18 -19.80 19.36
C GLN A 103 -4.84 -20.99 18.66
N LEU A 104 -6.04 -21.38 19.12
CA LEU A 104 -6.84 -22.42 18.46
C LEU A 104 -7.24 -21.99 17.03
N VAL A 105 -7.69 -20.75 16.86
CA VAL A 105 -8.07 -20.20 15.55
C VAL A 105 -6.87 -20.13 14.60
N GLU A 106 -5.70 -19.72 15.08
CA GLU A 106 -4.47 -19.67 14.28
C GLU A 106 -4.10 -21.06 13.76
N MET A 107 -4.18 -22.08 14.61
CA MET A 107 -3.93 -23.48 14.23
C MET A 107 -4.94 -23.98 13.19
N MET A 108 -6.22 -23.59 13.32
CA MET A 108 -7.26 -23.94 12.35
C MET A 108 -7.05 -23.23 10.99
N LEU A 109 -6.70 -21.95 11.00
CA LEU A 109 -6.46 -21.16 9.79
C LEU A 109 -5.28 -21.70 8.97
N ARG A 110 -4.20 -22.12 9.64
CA ARG A 110 -3.05 -22.79 9.01
C ARG A 110 -3.46 -24.01 8.18
N LYS A 111 -4.47 -24.75 8.62
CA LYS A 111 -4.92 -26.00 7.98
C LYS A 111 -6.00 -25.79 6.92
N MET A 112 -6.94 -24.87 7.14
CA MET A 112 -8.06 -24.66 6.22
C MET A 112 -7.72 -23.75 5.04
N VAL A 113 -6.86 -22.74 5.23
CA VAL A 113 -6.59 -21.71 4.21
C VAL A 113 -5.08 -21.41 4.13
N PRO A 114 -4.27 -22.34 3.58
CA PRO A 114 -2.81 -22.18 3.50
C PRO A 114 -2.38 -20.96 2.67
N ALA A 115 -3.12 -20.62 1.61
CA ALA A 115 -2.86 -19.44 0.79
C ALA A 115 -2.94 -18.11 1.57
N LEU A 116 -3.86 -18.02 2.55
CA LEU A 116 -3.95 -16.84 3.39
C LEU A 116 -2.77 -16.78 4.36
N TYR A 117 -2.39 -17.92 4.94
CA TYR A 117 -1.26 -18.02 5.88
C TYR A 117 0.08 -17.61 5.24
N GLU A 118 0.35 -17.97 3.99
CA GLU A 118 1.56 -17.54 3.27
C GLU A 118 1.62 -16.02 3.05
N SER A 119 0.45 -15.39 2.85
CA SER A 119 0.36 -13.94 2.62
C SER A 119 0.30 -13.10 3.90
N LEU A 120 -0.16 -13.68 5.02
CA LEU A 120 -0.44 -12.99 6.29
C LEU A 120 0.37 -13.50 7.48
N GLY A 121 1.28 -14.46 7.30
CA GLY A 121 1.92 -15.20 8.40
C GLY A 121 2.51 -14.31 9.50
N ILE A 122 3.12 -13.19 9.12
CA ILE A 122 3.71 -12.20 10.06
C ILE A 122 2.63 -11.44 10.85
N TYR A 123 1.42 -11.31 10.30
CA TYR A 123 0.34 -10.52 10.87
C TYR A 123 -0.65 -11.31 11.74
N LEU A 124 -0.57 -12.64 11.77
CA LEU A 124 -1.45 -13.47 12.61
C LEU A 124 -1.35 -13.16 14.12
N PRO A 125 -0.17 -12.87 14.69
CA PRO A 125 -0.06 -12.43 16.08
C PRO A 125 -0.77 -11.10 16.39
N LEU A 126 -1.15 -10.31 15.37
CA LEU A 126 -1.94 -9.09 15.60
C LEU A 126 -3.40 -9.40 15.93
N ILE A 127 -3.87 -10.64 15.76
CA ILE A 127 -5.21 -11.06 16.22
C ILE A 127 -5.24 -11.16 17.75
N THR A 128 -4.22 -11.77 18.36
CA THR A 128 -4.15 -11.99 19.82
C THR A 128 -4.03 -10.68 20.58
N THR A 129 -3.28 -9.74 20.03
CA THR A 129 -3.01 -8.40 20.60
C THR A 129 -3.99 -7.34 20.08
N ASN A 130 -5.07 -7.75 19.41
CA ASN A 130 -6.05 -6.82 18.87
C ASN A 130 -6.87 -6.17 19.99
N CYS A 131 -6.65 -4.87 20.22
CA CYS A 131 -7.37 -4.11 21.22
C CYS A 131 -8.88 -4.00 20.95
N ALA A 132 -9.36 -4.22 19.72
CA ALA A 132 -10.80 -4.32 19.44
C ALA A 132 -11.41 -5.60 20.03
N VAL A 133 -10.69 -6.73 19.98
CA VAL A 133 -11.15 -8.02 20.53
C VAL A 133 -11.26 -7.95 22.05
N LEU A 134 -10.27 -7.37 22.72
CA LEU A 134 -10.34 -7.11 24.16
C LEU A 134 -11.43 -6.08 24.49
N GLY A 135 -11.51 -5.00 23.71
CA GLY A 135 -12.47 -3.92 23.89
C GLY A 135 -13.93 -4.40 23.82
N VAL A 136 -14.28 -5.30 22.89
CA VAL A 136 -15.66 -5.82 22.80
C VAL A 136 -16.02 -6.67 24.02
N ALA A 137 -15.09 -7.50 24.51
CA ALA A 137 -15.29 -8.31 25.72
C ALA A 137 -15.48 -7.43 26.98
N LEU A 138 -14.70 -6.35 27.09
CA LEU A 138 -14.83 -5.40 28.19
C LEU A 138 -16.14 -4.60 28.12
N LEU A 139 -16.54 -4.13 26.93
CA LEU A 139 -17.79 -3.38 26.74
C LEU A 139 -19.04 -4.23 27.01
N ASN A 140 -18.97 -5.53 26.74
CA ASN A 140 -20.05 -6.47 27.05
C ASN A 140 -20.31 -6.63 28.55
N THR A 141 -19.35 -6.23 29.41
CA THR A 141 -19.37 -6.51 30.85
C THR A 141 -19.22 -5.30 31.76
N THR A 142 -18.60 -4.21 31.29
CA THR A 142 -18.24 -3.03 32.12
C THR A 142 -19.15 -1.81 31.86
N ASP A 143 -19.44 -1.51 30.59
CA ASP A 143 -20.14 -0.28 30.17
C ASP A 143 -21.64 -0.47 29.89
N SER A 144 -22.20 -1.66 30.17
CA SER A 144 -23.61 -1.93 29.90
C SER A 144 -24.48 -1.70 31.15
N PRO A 145 -25.36 -0.68 31.17
CA PRO A 145 -26.26 -0.39 32.29
C PRO A 145 -27.38 -1.43 32.48
N LYS A 146 -27.35 -2.52 31.72
CA LYS A 146 -28.17 -3.72 31.90
C LYS A 146 -27.26 -4.90 31.63
N HIS A 147 -27.24 -5.90 32.51
CA HIS A 147 -26.58 -7.17 32.26
C HIS A 147 -27.00 -7.70 30.89
N MET A 148 -26.15 -7.56 29.87
CA MET A 148 -26.47 -8.07 28.55
C MET A 148 -26.69 -9.58 28.69
N GLY A 149 -27.78 -10.08 28.14
CA GLY A 149 -27.98 -11.52 28.06
C GLY A 149 -26.90 -12.15 27.18
N PHE A 150 -26.65 -13.46 27.35
CA PHE A 150 -25.71 -14.21 26.52
C PHE A 150 -25.86 -13.92 25.02
N LEU A 151 -27.11 -13.98 24.54
CA LEU A 151 -27.44 -13.73 23.13
C LEU A 151 -27.09 -12.30 22.69
N GLN A 152 -27.27 -11.30 23.55
CA GLN A 152 -26.93 -9.91 23.24
C GLN A 152 -25.41 -9.72 23.16
N ALA A 153 -24.65 -10.32 24.09
CA ALA A 153 -23.20 -10.26 24.09
C ALA A 153 -22.59 -10.93 22.84
N THR A 154 -23.11 -12.11 22.44
CA THR A 154 -22.65 -12.79 21.22
C THR A 154 -23.00 -11.99 19.96
N VAL A 155 -24.22 -11.45 19.87
CA VAL A 155 -24.66 -10.63 18.73
C VAL A 155 -23.87 -9.32 18.64
N GLN A 156 -23.51 -8.71 19.78
CA GLN A 156 -22.63 -7.55 19.81
C GLN A 156 -21.21 -7.89 19.33
N GLY A 157 -20.65 -9.04 19.75
CA GLY A 157 -19.37 -9.54 19.25
C GLY A 157 -19.37 -9.73 17.73
N PHE A 158 -20.44 -10.32 17.20
CA PHE A 158 -20.63 -10.51 15.76
C PHE A 158 -20.76 -9.19 15.00
N GLY A 159 -21.59 -8.26 15.49
CA GLY A 159 -21.75 -6.93 14.90
C GLY A 159 -20.45 -6.13 14.91
N ALA A 160 -19.66 -6.20 15.99
CA ALA A 160 -18.36 -5.56 16.09
C ALA A 160 -17.36 -6.10 15.07
N GLY A 161 -17.35 -7.42 14.86
CA GLY A 161 -16.56 -8.07 13.83
C GLY A 161 -16.92 -7.62 12.41
N ILE A 162 -18.23 -7.56 12.10
CA ILE A 162 -18.70 -7.02 10.81
C ILE A 162 -18.25 -5.56 10.65
N GLY A 163 -18.42 -4.73 11.67
CA GLY A 163 -17.99 -3.33 11.65
C GLY A 163 -16.48 -3.19 11.39
N PHE A 164 -15.66 -4.04 11.99
CA PHE A 164 -14.22 -4.11 11.74
C PHE A 164 -13.91 -4.52 10.29
N THR A 165 -14.61 -5.54 9.78
CA THR A 165 -14.42 -6.03 8.40
C THR A 165 -14.82 -4.97 7.37
N VAL A 166 -15.93 -4.26 7.59
CA VAL A 166 -16.36 -3.16 6.70
C VAL A 166 -15.34 -2.04 6.69
N ALA A 167 -14.84 -1.62 7.86
CA ALA A 167 -13.78 -0.61 7.95
C ALA A 167 -12.51 -1.04 7.19
N MET A 168 -12.09 -2.30 7.38
CA MET A 168 -10.94 -2.89 6.67
C MET A 168 -11.09 -2.87 5.16
N LEU A 169 -12.25 -3.32 4.64
CA LEU A 169 -12.51 -3.37 3.21
C LEU A 169 -12.58 -1.97 2.60
N LEU A 170 -13.19 -1.00 3.29
CA LEU A 170 -13.22 0.39 2.86
C LEU A 170 -11.80 0.96 2.75
N MET A 171 -10.98 0.79 3.80
CA MET A 171 -9.61 1.30 3.79
C MET A 171 -8.74 0.61 2.74
N SER A 172 -8.90 -0.71 2.57
CA SER A 172 -8.16 -1.45 1.54
C SER A 172 -8.56 -1.05 0.13
N GLY A 173 -9.85 -0.83 -0.11
CA GLY A 173 -10.35 -0.35 -1.40
C GLY A 173 -9.85 1.06 -1.73
N ILE A 174 -9.80 1.95 -0.73
CA ILE A 174 -9.20 3.28 -0.88
C ILE A 174 -7.71 3.15 -1.19
N ARG A 175 -6.95 2.34 -0.43
CA ARG A 175 -5.50 2.17 -0.64
C ARG A 175 -5.15 1.56 -2.00
N GLU A 176 -5.89 0.55 -2.46
CA GLU A 176 -5.65 -0.05 -3.78
C GLU A 176 -5.93 0.95 -4.91
N ARG A 177 -7.06 1.67 -4.85
CA ARG A 177 -7.39 2.70 -5.84
C ARG A 177 -6.40 3.86 -5.81
N LEU A 178 -5.97 4.26 -4.62
CA LEU A 178 -4.97 5.29 -4.43
C LEU A 178 -3.62 4.88 -5.00
N ALA A 179 -3.20 3.63 -4.81
CA ALA A 179 -1.94 3.12 -5.36
C ALA A 179 -1.94 3.19 -6.90
N VAL A 180 -3.07 2.84 -7.54
CA VAL A 180 -3.24 2.98 -8.99
C VAL A 180 -3.25 4.44 -9.43
N ALA A 181 -3.94 5.32 -8.69
CA ALA A 181 -4.01 6.74 -9.01
C ALA A 181 -2.65 7.44 -8.84
N ILE A 182 -1.89 7.11 -7.78
CA ILE A 182 -0.52 7.62 -7.55
C ILE A 182 0.41 7.14 -8.67
N TYR A 183 0.26 5.90 -9.14
CA TYR A 183 1.04 5.39 -10.26
C TYR A 183 0.77 6.16 -11.57
N LEU A 184 -0.49 6.52 -11.85
CA LEU A 184 -0.88 7.22 -13.07
C LEU A 184 -0.57 8.72 -13.05
N ASN A 185 -0.79 9.39 -11.91
CA ASN A 185 -0.53 10.82 -11.76
C ASN A 185 -0.27 11.20 -10.30
N PRO A 186 0.99 11.15 -9.84
CA PRO A 186 1.38 11.47 -8.47
C PRO A 186 0.91 12.87 -8.03
N TYR A 187 0.96 13.84 -8.95
CA TYR A 187 0.67 15.24 -8.68
C TYR A 187 -0.83 15.55 -8.56
N ALA A 188 -1.71 14.80 -9.25
CA ALA A 188 -3.16 15.02 -9.18
C ALA A 188 -3.80 14.46 -7.90
N VAL A 189 -3.30 13.34 -7.39
CA VAL A 189 -3.79 12.72 -6.15
C VAL A 189 -3.49 13.60 -4.94
N PHE A 190 -2.35 14.28 -4.93
CA PHE A 190 -1.94 15.19 -3.85
C PHE A 190 -2.71 16.52 -3.79
N ARG A 191 -3.53 16.84 -4.80
CA ARG A 191 -4.50 17.95 -4.74
C ARG A 191 -5.82 17.57 -4.06
N LEU A 192 -6.02 16.30 -3.72
CA LEU A 192 -7.23 15.87 -3.02
C LEU A 192 -7.22 16.35 -1.56
N PRO A 193 -8.33 16.89 -1.04
CA PRO A 193 -8.43 17.37 0.34
C PRO A 193 -8.08 16.32 1.41
N LEU A 194 -8.17 15.04 1.07
CA LEU A 194 -7.89 13.91 1.98
C LEU A 194 -6.40 13.79 2.37
N PHE A 195 -5.49 14.39 1.60
CA PHE A 195 -4.04 14.43 1.87
C PHE A 195 -3.57 15.82 2.28
N ALA A 196 -4.50 16.71 2.66
CA ALA A 196 -4.14 18.01 3.23
C ALA A 196 -3.24 17.78 4.45
N PRO A 197 -2.09 18.47 4.55
CA PRO A 197 -1.13 18.35 5.67
C PRO A 197 -1.80 18.48 7.05
N ASP A 198 -2.92 19.19 7.08
CA ASP A 198 -3.64 19.59 8.29
C ASP A 198 -4.53 18.47 8.86
N LEU A 199 -4.86 17.44 8.06
CA LEU A 199 -5.86 16.42 8.42
C LEU A 199 -5.30 15.08 8.91
N TRP A 200 -3.98 14.84 8.80
CA TRP A 200 -3.37 13.57 9.22
C TRP A 200 -2.08 13.80 10.01
N PRO A 201 -2.01 13.40 11.30
CA PRO A 201 -0.83 13.64 12.16
C PRO A 201 0.30 12.60 11.98
N LEU A 202 0.19 11.67 11.02
CA LEU A 202 1.20 10.64 10.77
C LEU A 202 1.66 10.62 9.31
N PRO A 203 2.43 11.63 8.85
CA PRO A 203 3.39 11.37 7.78
C PRO A 203 4.56 12.38 7.76
N SER A 204 5.50 12.35 8.70
CA SER A 204 6.78 13.07 8.49
C SER A 204 7.91 12.10 8.15
N LEU A 205 8.07 11.03 8.93
CA LEU A 205 9.21 10.10 8.77
C LEU A 205 9.03 9.05 7.67
N VAL A 206 7.89 8.33 7.65
CA VAL A 206 7.59 7.39 6.55
C VAL A 206 7.36 8.14 5.23
N PHE A 207 6.89 9.39 5.31
CA PHE A 207 6.63 10.24 4.16
C PHE A 207 7.93 10.78 3.54
N GLN A 208 8.92 11.18 4.34
CA GLN A 208 10.25 11.52 3.83
C GLN A 208 10.93 10.32 3.17
N GLU A 209 10.91 9.13 3.80
CA GLU A 209 11.50 7.92 3.20
C GLU A 209 10.82 7.47 1.91
N TRP A 210 9.50 7.68 1.78
CA TRP A 210 8.74 7.29 0.58
C TRP A 210 8.87 8.33 -0.55
N PHE A 211 8.88 9.63 -0.24
CA PHE A 211 9.19 10.68 -1.22
C PHE A 211 10.63 10.58 -1.72
N SER A 212 11.57 10.33 -0.80
CA SER A 212 12.95 9.96 -1.08
C SER A 212 13.02 8.80 -2.07
N LYS A 213 12.20 7.75 -1.92
CA LYS A 213 12.23 6.61 -2.84
C LYS A 213 11.59 6.87 -4.22
N ILE A 214 10.90 7.99 -4.42
CA ILE A 214 10.04 8.24 -5.60
C ILE A 214 10.50 9.42 -6.45
N MET A 215 11.31 10.33 -5.91
CA MET A 215 11.78 11.47 -6.68
C MET A 215 12.63 11.01 -7.87
N ARG A 216 12.12 11.31 -9.06
CA ARG A 216 12.74 10.97 -10.33
C ARG A 216 13.74 12.06 -10.66
N HIS A 217 15.01 11.69 -10.70
CA HIS A 217 16.10 12.61 -10.98
C HIS A 217 16.66 12.35 -12.37
N VAL A 218 16.79 13.41 -13.16
CA VAL A 218 17.33 13.36 -14.52
C VAL A 218 18.69 14.02 -14.53
N ILE A 219 19.74 13.20 -14.60
CA ILE A 219 21.13 13.67 -14.60
C ILE A 219 21.69 13.57 -16.01
N SER A 220 22.30 14.65 -16.50
CA SER A 220 23.11 14.63 -17.72
C SER A 220 24.59 14.74 -17.41
N LEU A 221 25.36 13.80 -17.94
CA LEU A 221 26.81 13.75 -17.86
C LEU A 221 27.39 14.06 -19.23
N LEU A 222 28.37 14.95 -19.28
CA LEU A 222 29.28 15.10 -20.40
C LEU A 222 30.56 14.34 -20.04
N VAL A 223 30.90 13.34 -20.83
CA VAL A 223 31.99 12.41 -20.54
C VAL A 223 32.89 12.24 -21.77
N GLU A 224 34.13 11.82 -21.56
CA GLU A 224 35.01 11.42 -22.66
C GLU A 224 34.51 10.11 -23.29
N ASN A 225 34.54 10.04 -24.62
CA ASN A 225 34.17 8.86 -25.39
C ASN A 225 35.33 7.85 -25.42
N LYS A 226 35.56 7.17 -24.29
CA LYS A 226 36.61 6.15 -24.10
C LYS A 226 36.03 4.82 -23.64
N VAL A 227 36.74 3.73 -23.95
CA VAL A 227 36.34 2.37 -23.56
C VAL A 227 36.26 2.26 -22.03
N GLY A 228 35.15 1.70 -21.54
CA GLY A 228 34.94 1.43 -20.12
C GLY A 228 34.32 2.57 -19.31
N VAL A 229 34.20 3.79 -19.86
CA VAL A 229 33.59 4.94 -19.16
C VAL A 229 32.14 4.66 -18.78
N LEU A 230 31.34 4.14 -19.71
CA LEU A 230 29.94 3.77 -19.47
C LEU A 230 29.82 2.77 -18.31
N ALA A 231 30.59 1.67 -18.35
CA ALA A 231 30.54 0.63 -17.32
C ALA A 231 30.98 1.15 -15.95
N ARG A 232 31.95 2.07 -15.91
CA ARG A 232 32.42 2.70 -14.68
C ARG A 232 31.33 3.55 -14.02
N ILE A 233 30.62 4.33 -14.84
CA ILE A 233 29.54 5.22 -14.39
C ILE A 233 28.33 4.41 -13.94
N THR A 234 27.86 3.45 -14.73
CA THR A 234 26.71 2.61 -14.36
C THR A 234 27.01 1.73 -13.14
N GLY A 235 28.23 1.22 -13.04
CA GLY A 235 28.72 0.46 -11.89
C GLY A 235 28.78 1.30 -10.61
N LEU A 236 29.21 2.57 -10.69
CA LEU A 236 29.22 3.47 -9.53
C LEU A 236 27.82 3.74 -8.99
N ILE A 237 26.84 3.93 -9.88
CA ILE A 237 25.45 4.19 -9.52
C ILE A 237 24.80 2.92 -8.97
N SER A 238 24.90 1.79 -9.69
CA SER A 238 24.28 0.53 -9.29
C SER A 238 24.91 -0.08 -8.03
N GLY A 239 26.23 0.06 -7.87
CA GLY A 239 26.98 -0.44 -6.72
C GLY A 239 26.63 0.24 -5.40
N ARG A 240 25.88 1.33 -5.44
CA ARG A 240 25.35 2.03 -4.26
C ARG A 240 23.87 1.79 -4.01
N GLY A 241 23.25 0.90 -4.80
CA GLY A 241 21.86 0.51 -4.63
C GLY A 241 20.85 1.46 -5.27
N PHE A 242 21.26 2.37 -6.17
CA PHE A 242 20.29 3.12 -6.97
C PHE A 242 19.80 2.29 -8.13
N ASN A 243 18.49 2.26 -8.30
CA ASN A 243 17.90 1.69 -9.49
C ASN A 243 17.98 2.71 -10.63
N ILE A 244 18.57 2.29 -11.75
CA ILE A 244 18.59 3.07 -12.98
C ILE A 244 17.33 2.73 -13.76
N ASP A 245 16.41 3.69 -13.87
CA ASP A 245 15.16 3.51 -14.61
C ASP A 245 15.37 3.62 -16.12
N SER A 246 16.30 4.49 -16.52
CA SER A 246 16.56 4.81 -17.91
C SER A 246 17.97 5.36 -18.05
N LEU A 247 18.65 4.93 -19.12
CA LEU A 247 19.99 5.38 -19.47
C LEU A 247 20.07 5.50 -20.99
N ALA A 248 20.46 6.67 -21.46
CA ALA A 248 20.73 6.95 -22.85
C ALA A 248 22.16 7.48 -22.98
N VAL A 249 22.88 7.03 -24.00
CA VAL A 249 24.24 7.50 -24.31
C VAL A 249 24.31 7.79 -25.80
N GLY A 250 24.87 8.94 -26.14
CA GLY A 250 25.13 9.31 -27.52
C GLY A 250 26.35 10.22 -27.62
N GLU A 251 27.02 10.18 -28.77
CA GLU A 251 28.08 11.13 -29.11
C GLU A 251 27.51 12.55 -29.21
N THR A 252 28.30 13.55 -28.85
CA THR A 252 27.91 14.95 -29.05
C THR A 252 28.37 15.43 -30.42
N GLU A 253 28.25 16.73 -30.69
CA GLU A 253 28.86 17.39 -31.85
C GLU A 253 30.38 17.17 -31.95
N ASN A 254 31.03 16.82 -30.84
CA ASN A 254 32.43 16.42 -30.79
C ASN A 254 32.52 14.89 -30.57
N PRO A 255 33.05 14.11 -31.53
CA PRO A 255 33.16 12.64 -31.41
C PRO A 255 33.99 12.16 -30.22
N ALA A 256 34.90 13.00 -29.69
CA ALA A 256 35.67 12.68 -28.50
C ALA A 256 34.84 12.74 -27.20
N LEU A 257 33.63 13.30 -27.26
CA LEU A 257 32.73 13.51 -26.14
C LEU A 257 31.42 12.74 -26.32
N SER A 258 30.90 12.22 -25.23
CA SER A 258 29.59 11.59 -25.18
C SER A 258 28.73 12.26 -24.12
N ARG A 259 27.44 12.35 -24.40
CA ARG A 259 26.42 12.76 -23.44
C ARG A 259 25.69 11.53 -22.96
N MET A 260 25.71 11.33 -21.64
CA MET A 260 24.88 10.33 -20.99
C MET A 260 23.73 11.03 -20.28
N THR A 261 22.51 10.55 -20.46
CA THR A 261 21.35 10.95 -19.67
C THR A 261 20.94 9.75 -18.83
N ILE A 262 20.89 9.92 -17.51
CA ILE A 262 20.57 8.87 -16.56
C ILE A 262 19.38 9.34 -15.73
N VAL A 263 18.35 8.50 -15.69
CA VAL A 263 17.17 8.69 -14.84
C VAL A 263 17.25 7.70 -13.70
N VAL A 264 17.24 8.22 -12.48
CA VAL A 264 17.28 7.42 -11.24
C VAL A 264 16.13 7.83 -10.33
N ARG A 265 15.68 6.89 -9.48
CA ARG A 265 14.77 7.19 -8.37
C ARG A 265 15.51 7.02 -7.04
N GLY A 266 15.44 8.02 -6.17
CA GLY A 266 16.12 7.98 -4.88
C GLY A 266 16.14 9.33 -4.17
N ASP A 267 16.63 9.33 -2.93
CA ASP A 267 16.64 10.50 -2.07
C ASP A 267 17.52 11.61 -2.65
N ASP A 268 17.13 12.87 -2.46
CA ASP A 268 17.93 14.05 -2.80
C ASP A 268 19.32 13.98 -2.14
N ALA A 269 19.37 13.56 -0.87
CA ALA A 269 20.62 13.48 -0.11
C ALA A 269 21.60 12.49 -0.75
N ILE A 270 21.08 11.38 -1.26
CA ILE A 270 21.91 10.33 -1.84
C ILE A 270 22.24 10.65 -3.31
N LEU A 271 21.31 11.27 -4.06
CA LEU A 271 21.57 11.81 -5.38
C LEU A 271 22.70 12.83 -5.37
N GLU A 272 22.68 13.76 -4.41
CA GLU A 272 23.73 14.76 -4.27
C GLU A 272 25.09 14.09 -3.98
N GLN A 273 25.07 12.97 -3.25
CA GLN A 273 26.27 12.15 -3.08
C GLN A 273 26.71 11.50 -4.39
N VAL A 274 25.79 10.96 -5.21
CA VAL A 274 26.09 10.41 -6.53
C VAL A 274 26.68 11.49 -7.44
N ARG A 275 26.07 12.68 -7.49
CA ARG A 275 26.56 13.83 -8.27
C ARG A 275 27.99 14.18 -7.90
N LYS A 276 28.29 14.29 -6.60
CA LYS A 276 29.65 14.56 -6.09
C LYS A 276 30.65 13.47 -6.43
N GLN A 277 30.22 12.21 -6.55
CA GLN A 277 31.10 11.09 -6.86
C GLN A 277 31.34 10.95 -8.37
N LEU A 278 30.31 11.17 -9.18
CA LEU A 278 30.44 11.25 -10.64
C LEU A 278 31.39 12.38 -11.02
N GLY A 279 31.34 13.52 -10.34
CA GLY A 279 32.29 14.62 -10.53
C GLY A 279 33.75 14.33 -10.11
N LYS A 280 34.03 13.19 -9.45
CA LYS A 280 35.40 12.75 -9.14
C LYS A 280 35.98 11.79 -10.18
N ILE A 281 35.15 11.29 -11.10
CA ILE A 281 35.63 10.42 -12.18
C ILE A 281 36.37 11.32 -13.19
N ILE A 282 37.62 10.98 -13.48
CA ILE A 282 38.48 11.74 -14.41
C ILE A 282 37.82 11.88 -15.79
N ASP A 283 37.17 10.81 -16.26
CA ASP A 283 36.49 10.74 -17.56
C ASP A 283 35.21 11.62 -17.63
N VAL A 284 34.73 12.19 -16.51
CA VAL A 284 33.52 13.02 -16.45
C VAL A 284 33.89 14.50 -16.46
N ILE A 285 33.49 15.20 -17.52
CA ILE A 285 33.80 16.62 -17.73
C ILE A 285 32.79 17.51 -17.03
N LYS A 286 31.50 17.17 -17.11
CA LYS A 286 30.43 17.98 -16.52
C LYS A 286 29.26 17.12 -16.06
N VAL A 287 28.72 17.46 -14.90
CA VAL A 287 27.49 16.87 -14.36
C VAL A 287 26.44 17.97 -14.26
N ILE A 288 25.28 17.75 -14.88
CA ILE A 288 24.13 18.66 -14.86
C ILE A 288 22.96 17.88 -14.26
N ASP A 289 22.34 18.44 -13.24
CA ASP A 289 21.09 17.92 -12.69
C ASP A 289 19.94 18.77 -13.26
N PHE A 290 19.04 18.12 -14.00
CA PHE A 290 17.87 18.79 -14.58
C PHE A 290 16.68 18.83 -13.63
N THR A 291 16.74 18.20 -12.45
CA THR A 291 15.62 18.18 -11.48
C THR A 291 15.20 19.59 -11.05
N SER A 292 16.14 20.54 -11.00
CA SER A 292 15.93 21.91 -10.55
C SER A 292 15.89 22.96 -11.68
N GLU A 293 16.07 22.56 -12.94
CA GLU A 293 16.06 23.44 -14.11
C GLU A 293 14.84 23.13 -15.01
N GLU A 294 14.39 24.08 -15.83
CA GLU A 294 13.47 23.73 -16.91
C GLU A 294 14.21 22.93 -17.98
N PHE A 295 13.67 21.77 -18.37
CA PHE A 295 14.28 20.93 -19.41
C PHE A 295 13.24 20.37 -20.40
N VAL A 296 13.73 19.87 -21.53
CA VAL A 296 12.96 19.08 -22.49
C VAL A 296 13.44 17.65 -22.39
N GLU A 297 12.53 16.74 -22.03
CA GLU A 297 12.73 15.31 -22.09
C GLU A 297 12.05 14.70 -23.32
N ARG A 298 12.73 13.79 -23.99
CA ARG A 298 12.19 13.03 -25.11
C ARG A 298 12.64 11.57 -25.02
N ASN A 299 11.73 10.69 -25.40
CA ASN A 299 11.93 9.25 -25.54
C ASN A 299 11.37 8.86 -26.92
N LEU A 300 11.97 7.86 -27.57
CA LEU A 300 11.49 7.28 -28.82
C LEU A 300 11.02 5.85 -28.54
N MET A 301 9.88 5.48 -29.12
CA MET A 301 9.29 4.16 -28.99
C MET A 301 8.89 3.63 -30.36
N LEU A 302 9.21 2.35 -30.60
CA LEU A 302 8.69 1.55 -31.69
C LEU A 302 7.76 0.48 -31.12
N LEU A 303 6.57 0.36 -31.69
CA LEU A 303 5.53 -0.52 -31.21
C LEU A 303 4.90 -1.29 -32.38
N LYS A 304 4.97 -2.62 -32.32
CA LYS A 304 4.32 -3.51 -33.26
C LYS A 304 2.98 -3.97 -32.67
N VAL A 305 1.89 -3.62 -33.31
CA VAL A 305 0.52 -3.92 -32.85
C VAL A 305 -0.19 -4.84 -33.84
N ASN A 306 -0.98 -5.78 -33.33
CA ASN A 306 -1.82 -6.63 -34.15
C ASN A 306 -3.03 -5.86 -34.72
N VAL A 307 -3.46 -6.20 -35.93
CA VAL A 307 -4.58 -5.54 -36.61
C VAL A 307 -5.72 -6.53 -36.82
N PRO A 308 -6.78 -6.46 -36.01
CA PRO A 308 -8.01 -7.22 -36.26
C PRO A 308 -8.70 -6.77 -37.55
N ALA A 309 -9.48 -7.66 -38.16
CA ALA A 309 -10.24 -7.35 -39.38
C ALA A 309 -11.17 -6.14 -39.16
N GLY A 310 -11.09 -5.14 -40.04
CA GLY A 310 -11.90 -3.92 -39.99
C GLY A 310 -11.45 -2.84 -38.99
N LYS A 311 -10.47 -3.11 -38.11
CA LYS A 311 -10.00 -2.16 -37.08
C LYS A 311 -8.75 -1.37 -37.46
N ARG A 312 -8.29 -1.51 -38.72
CA ARG A 312 -7.08 -0.84 -39.20
C ARG A 312 -7.19 0.69 -39.11
N SER A 313 -8.28 1.27 -39.58
CA SER A 313 -8.48 2.73 -39.57
C SER A 313 -8.48 3.30 -38.15
N GLU A 314 -9.11 2.59 -37.20
CA GLU A 314 -9.15 2.96 -35.78
C GLU A 314 -7.73 3.08 -35.19
N ILE A 315 -6.85 2.12 -35.48
CA ILE A 315 -5.45 2.16 -35.03
C ILE A 315 -4.70 3.33 -35.68
N ILE A 316 -4.90 3.57 -36.98
CA ILE A 316 -4.25 4.68 -37.70
C ILE A 316 -4.66 6.03 -37.10
N GLU A 317 -5.95 6.22 -36.84
CA GLU A 317 -6.49 7.44 -36.22
C GLU A 317 -5.89 7.68 -34.83
N ILE A 318 -5.79 6.64 -33.99
CA ILE A 318 -5.14 6.73 -32.66
C ILE A 318 -3.69 7.19 -32.82
N VAL A 319 -2.94 6.61 -33.77
CA VAL A 319 -1.55 6.97 -34.03
C VAL A 319 -1.42 8.43 -34.47
N GLU A 320 -2.30 8.89 -35.36
CA GLU A 320 -2.31 10.27 -35.86
C GLU A 320 -2.65 11.29 -34.76
N ILE A 321 -3.61 10.99 -33.88
CA ILE A 321 -3.98 11.84 -32.74
C ILE A 321 -2.77 12.10 -31.83
N PHE A 322 -1.98 11.05 -31.58
CA PHE A 322 -0.76 11.14 -30.79
C PHE A 322 0.43 11.70 -31.57
N ARG A 323 0.25 12.11 -32.83
CA ARG A 323 1.32 12.56 -33.73
C ARG A 323 2.44 11.51 -33.86
N GLY A 324 2.07 10.23 -33.86
CA GLY A 324 2.95 9.12 -34.20
C GLY A 324 3.04 8.94 -35.71
N LYS A 325 3.94 8.07 -36.14
CA LYS A 325 4.12 7.69 -37.54
C LYS A 325 3.95 6.19 -37.69
N ILE A 326 3.40 5.76 -38.81
CA ILE A 326 3.36 4.35 -39.17
C ILE A 326 4.56 4.11 -40.07
N ILE A 327 5.49 3.27 -39.61
CA ILE A 327 6.75 3.01 -40.32
C ILE A 327 6.69 1.73 -41.15
N ASP A 328 5.80 0.80 -40.79
CA ASP A 328 5.59 -0.44 -41.54
C ASP A 328 4.14 -0.92 -41.46
N VAL A 329 3.66 -1.50 -42.56
CA VAL A 329 2.29 -1.99 -42.71
C VAL A 329 2.30 -3.43 -43.18
N GLY A 330 2.08 -4.35 -42.24
CA GLY A 330 1.88 -5.76 -42.52
C GLY A 330 0.42 -6.10 -42.87
N GLN A 331 0.18 -7.38 -43.18
CA GLN A 331 -1.19 -7.88 -43.38
C GLN A 331 -1.96 -7.97 -42.05
N LYS A 332 -1.27 -8.36 -40.96
CA LYS A 332 -1.86 -8.60 -39.64
C LYS A 332 -1.27 -7.71 -38.54
N ASP A 333 -0.36 -6.82 -38.87
CA ASP A 333 0.28 -5.92 -37.92
C ASP A 333 0.60 -4.55 -38.54
N LEU A 334 0.82 -3.59 -37.64
CA LEU A 334 1.35 -2.26 -37.95
C LEU A 334 2.54 -2.02 -37.03
N VAL A 335 3.57 -1.36 -37.55
CA VAL A 335 4.66 -0.83 -36.73
C VAL A 335 4.53 0.68 -36.64
N VAL A 336 4.46 1.16 -35.41
CA VAL A 336 4.24 2.56 -35.05
C VAL A 336 5.51 3.11 -34.41
N GLU A 337 5.95 4.27 -34.87
CA GLU A 337 6.96 5.11 -34.25
C GLU A 337 6.29 6.25 -33.48
N LEU A 338 6.69 6.46 -32.23
CA LEU A 338 6.22 7.59 -31.42
C LEU A 338 7.38 8.22 -30.64
N ALA A 339 7.48 9.54 -30.73
CA ALA A 339 8.39 10.34 -29.91
C ALA A 339 7.62 11.26 -28.96
N GLY A 340 8.07 11.35 -27.71
CA GLY A 340 7.37 12.13 -26.69
C GLY A 340 8.00 12.07 -25.30
N ALA A 341 7.34 12.73 -24.34
CA ALA A 341 7.59 12.51 -22.93
C ALA A 341 7.07 11.12 -22.50
N GLU A 342 7.52 10.61 -21.36
CA GLU A 342 7.19 9.26 -20.89
C GLU A 342 5.67 9.05 -20.75
N GLU A 343 4.94 10.05 -20.26
CA GLU A 343 3.48 9.99 -20.08
C GLU A 343 2.74 9.81 -21.41
N LYS A 344 3.25 10.45 -22.47
CA LYS A 344 2.68 10.34 -23.82
C LYS A 344 2.88 8.94 -24.40
N LEU A 345 4.05 8.34 -24.17
CA LEU A 345 4.34 6.99 -24.63
C LEU A 345 3.50 5.95 -23.89
N GLU A 346 3.39 6.06 -22.56
CA GLU A 346 2.58 5.15 -21.75
C GLU A 346 1.08 5.22 -22.10
N ALA A 347 0.56 6.42 -22.37
CA ALA A 347 -0.82 6.59 -22.84
C ALA A 347 -1.07 5.87 -24.19
N MET A 348 -0.12 5.94 -25.14
CA MET A 348 -0.20 5.19 -26.39
C MET A 348 -0.21 3.68 -26.15
N ILE A 349 0.67 3.18 -25.30
CA ILE A 349 0.72 1.75 -24.92
C ILE A 349 -0.64 1.33 -24.36
N HIS A 350 -1.21 2.10 -23.45
CA HIS A 350 -2.49 1.78 -22.82
C HIS A 350 -3.63 1.67 -23.84
N LEU A 351 -3.70 2.58 -24.82
CA LEU A 351 -4.72 2.54 -25.87
C LEU A 351 -4.53 1.35 -26.82
N LEU A 352 -3.28 1.08 -27.22
CA LEU A 352 -2.99 0.00 -28.17
C LEU A 352 -3.02 -1.41 -27.56
N ARG A 353 -3.01 -1.54 -26.22
CA ARG A 353 -3.17 -2.83 -25.51
C ARG A 353 -4.43 -3.58 -25.94
N ALA A 354 -5.53 -2.87 -26.22
CA ALA A 354 -6.80 -3.49 -26.62
C ALA A 354 -6.72 -4.26 -27.95
N TYR A 355 -5.76 -3.93 -28.81
CA TYR A 355 -5.58 -4.57 -30.12
C TYR A 355 -4.55 -5.70 -30.09
N GLY A 356 -3.77 -5.80 -29.01
CA GLY A 356 -2.69 -6.77 -28.82
C GLY A 356 -1.35 -6.24 -29.32
N ILE A 357 -0.51 -5.79 -28.38
CA ILE A 357 0.87 -5.39 -28.66
C ILE A 357 1.71 -6.66 -28.82
N LYS A 358 2.35 -6.84 -29.98
CA LYS A 358 3.24 -7.98 -30.25
C LYS A 358 4.66 -7.71 -29.75
N GLU A 359 5.13 -6.49 -29.94
CA GLU A 359 6.52 -6.10 -29.66
C GLU A 359 6.59 -4.62 -29.31
N LEU A 360 7.43 -4.28 -28.34
CA LEU A 360 7.66 -2.91 -27.89
C LEU A 360 9.14 -2.71 -27.64
N VAL A 361 9.70 -1.66 -28.24
CA VAL A 361 11.08 -1.24 -28.06
C VAL A 361 11.09 0.25 -27.73
N ARG A 362 11.78 0.65 -26.65
CA ARG A 362 11.95 2.06 -26.29
C ARG A 362 13.41 2.42 -26.13
N THR A 363 13.76 3.66 -26.45
CA THR A 363 15.06 4.23 -26.10
C THR A 363 15.10 4.60 -24.61
N GLY A 364 16.30 4.83 -24.09
CA GLY A 364 16.44 5.65 -22.89
C GLY A 364 15.95 7.09 -23.14
N SER A 365 15.75 7.81 -22.05
CA SER A 365 15.31 9.19 -22.01
C SER A 365 16.48 10.09 -22.33
N ILE A 366 16.30 11.00 -23.29
CA ILE A 366 17.25 12.07 -23.58
C ILE A 366 16.70 13.38 -23.04
N ALA A 367 17.58 14.22 -22.50
CA ALA A 367 17.19 15.47 -21.89
C ALA A 367 18.15 16.60 -22.27
N ILE A 368 17.60 17.80 -22.47
CA ILE A 368 18.33 19.03 -22.70
C ILE A 368 17.67 20.18 -21.93
N GLY A 369 18.46 21.04 -21.29
CA GLY A 369 17.94 22.21 -20.57
C GLY A 369 17.29 23.24 -21.51
N ARG A 370 16.28 23.96 -21.02
CA ARG A 370 15.65 25.11 -21.69
C ARG A 370 16.36 26.40 -21.28
N GLY A 371 16.51 27.32 -22.24
CA GLY A 371 17.12 28.64 -22.03
C GLY A 371 18.54 28.77 -22.59
N THR A 372 18.99 30.02 -22.76
CA THR A 372 20.36 30.36 -23.12
C THR A 372 21.25 30.26 -21.88
N LYS A 373 22.16 29.29 -21.86
CA LYS A 373 23.35 29.35 -20.99
C LYS A 373 24.40 30.23 -21.63
#